data_AF-A0A286ZIG4-F1
#
_entry.id   AF-A0A286ZIG4-F1
#
_cell.length_a   1.000
_cell.length_b   1.000
_cell.length_c   1.000
_cell.angle_alpha   90.00
_cell.angle_beta   90.00
_cell.angle_gamma   90.00
#
_symmetry.space_group_name_H-M   'P 1'
#
loop_
_entity.id
_entity.type
_entity.pdbx_description
1 polymer ?
#
loop_
_entity_poly.entity_id
_entity_poly.type
_entity_poly.pdbx_seq_one_letter_code
_entity_poly.pdbx_strand_id
1 'polypeptide(L)'
;MEQECRVLSIQSHVVRGYVGNRAATFPLQVLGFEVDAVNSVQFSNHTGYAHWKGQVLNSDELHALYEGLKLNNVNKYDYVLTGYTRDKSFLAMVVDIVRELKQQNPRLVYVCDPVMGDKWDGEGSMYVPEDLLPVYREKVVPVADIITPNQFEAELLTGRRIHSEEEALAVMDMLHAMGPDTVVITSSDLPSPRGKDYLIALGSQRTRSPDGSVATQRIRMEICKVDAVFVGTGDLFAAMLLAWTHKHPNNLKVACEKTVSAMHHVLRRTIQCAKGTLWPGWWGAVWPREPAHGSRRLPGLGLGLGLPRRGAALWRSLPTWGGLRLGAQPKAGEGGSSPGGGTPSPLCPRPERGLSCSQGWRRPEAQPGPAGAENGPEQEGH
;
A
#
# COMPACT_ATOMS: atom_id res chain seq x y z
N MET A 1 -26.53 -6.89 1.77
CA MET A 1 -25.60 -6.39 0.74
C MET A 1 -24.58 -5.56 1.47
N GLU A 2 -23.31 -5.96 1.47
CA GLU A 2 -22.24 -5.05 1.88
C GLU A 2 -22.36 -3.79 1.00
N GLN A 3 -22.31 -2.62 1.62
CA GLN A 3 -22.43 -1.36 0.92
C GLN A 3 -21.21 -1.23 0.00
N GLU A 4 -21.43 -1.12 -1.31
CA GLU A 4 -20.38 -1.05 -2.32
C GLU A 4 -19.52 0.20 -2.05
N CYS A 5 -18.25 0.00 -1.67
CA CYS A 5 -17.34 1.09 -1.33
C CYS A 5 -16.63 1.59 -2.58
N ARG A 6 -16.62 2.92 -2.79
CA ARG A 6 -16.03 3.53 -3.97
C ARG A 6 -14.76 4.33 -3.64
N VAL A 7 -13.71 4.09 -4.41
CA VAL A 7 -12.39 4.71 -4.29
C VAL A 7 -12.13 5.63 -5.49
N LEU A 8 -11.81 6.89 -5.23
CA LEU A 8 -11.17 7.77 -6.22
C LEU A 8 -9.65 7.61 -6.12
N SER A 9 -9.03 6.93 -7.08
CA SER A 9 -7.59 6.65 -7.10
C SER A 9 -6.86 7.62 -8.03
N ILE A 10 -6.08 8.54 -7.46
CA ILE A 10 -5.30 9.56 -8.19
C ILE A 10 -3.81 9.22 -8.09
N GLN A 11 -3.30 8.45 -9.04
CA GLN A 11 -1.93 7.91 -9.04
C GLN A 11 -1.34 7.88 -10.45
N SER A 12 -0.10 7.45 -10.59
CA SER A 12 0.52 7.24 -11.91
C SER A 12 -0.14 6.10 -12.70
N HIS A 13 0.07 6.06 -14.02
CA HIS A 13 -0.28 4.93 -14.86
C HIS A 13 0.79 4.65 -15.92
N VAL A 14 0.99 3.36 -16.21
CA VAL A 14 1.86 2.91 -17.30
C VAL A 14 1.14 1.92 -18.22
N VAL A 15 1.40 1.99 -19.52
CA VAL A 15 0.87 1.01 -20.50
C VAL A 15 1.47 -0.37 -20.27
N ARG A 16 2.79 -0.45 -20.01
CA ARG A 16 3.53 -1.69 -19.73
C ARG A 16 4.12 -1.66 -18.33
N GLY A 17 3.74 -2.65 -17.51
CA GLY A 17 4.20 -2.82 -16.14
C GLY A 17 3.08 -2.64 -15.11
N TYR A 18 3.46 -2.69 -13.83
CA TYR A 18 2.56 -2.58 -12.69
C TYR A 18 3.12 -1.54 -11.71
N VAL A 19 2.65 -0.29 -11.85
CA VAL A 19 2.88 0.84 -10.93
C VAL A 19 1.61 1.71 -10.92
N GLY A 20 1.45 2.53 -9.88
CA GLY A 20 0.29 3.39 -9.66
C GLY A 20 -1.05 2.65 -9.80
N ASN A 21 -1.98 3.23 -10.56
CA ASN A 21 -3.31 2.65 -10.78
C ASN A 21 -3.28 1.25 -11.39
N ARG A 22 -2.23 0.88 -12.16
CA ARG A 22 -2.07 -0.50 -12.66
C ARG A 22 -1.81 -1.52 -11.54
N ALA A 23 -1.15 -1.08 -10.45
CA ALA A 23 -0.86 -1.92 -9.29
C ALA A 23 -1.96 -1.83 -8.22
N ALA A 24 -2.71 -0.72 -8.14
CA ALA A 24 -3.72 -0.49 -7.11
C ALA A 24 -5.14 -0.97 -7.49
N THR A 25 -5.60 -0.70 -8.72
CA THR A 25 -7.02 -0.88 -9.09
C THR A 25 -7.48 -2.34 -8.99
N PHE A 26 -6.75 -3.28 -9.61
CA PHE A 26 -7.18 -4.67 -9.63
C PHE A 26 -7.23 -5.32 -8.24
N PRO A 27 -6.22 -5.16 -7.35
CA PRO A 27 -6.32 -5.66 -5.98
C PRO A 27 -7.48 -5.08 -5.17
N LEU A 28 -7.79 -3.79 -5.32
CA LEU A 28 -8.96 -3.17 -4.69
C LEU A 28 -10.26 -3.81 -5.18
N GLN A 29 -10.41 -3.99 -6.50
CA GLN A 29 -11.59 -4.65 -7.09
C GLN A 29 -11.74 -6.10 -6.62
N VAL A 30 -10.64 -6.85 -6.53
CA VAL A 30 -10.65 -8.22 -5.96
C VAL A 30 -11.15 -8.23 -4.51
N LEU A 31 -10.95 -7.14 -3.76
CA LEU A 31 -11.39 -7.01 -2.37
C LEU A 31 -12.78 -6.39 -2.22
N GLY A 32 -13.48 -6.11 -3.33
CA GLY A 32 -14.87 -5.63 -3.34
C GLY A 32 -15.05 -4.12 -3.43
N PHE A 33 -14.01 -3.38 -3.83
CA PHE A 33 -14.09 -1.93 -4.04
C PHE A 33 -14.31 -1.58 -5.50
N GLU A 34 -15.20 -0.63 -5.75
CA GLU A 34 -15.28 0.05 -7.05
C GLU A 34 -14.23 1.16 -7.10
N VAL A 35 -13.53 1.27 -8.24
CA VAL A 35 -12.38 2.18 -8.35
C VAL A 35 -12.52 3.05 -9.60
N ASP A 36 -12.63 4.35 -9.38
CA ASP A 36 -12.51 5.36 -10.44
C ASP A 36 -11.09 5.90 -10.43
N ALA A 37 -10.35 5.66 -11.51
CA ALA A 37 -8.94 5.98 -11.62
C ALA A 37 -8.71 7.28 -12.41
N VAL A 38 -7.99 8.22 -11.79
CA VAL A 38 -7.42 9.39 -12.46
C VAL A 38 -5.90 9.22 -12.53
N ASN A 39 -5.35 9.32 -13.73
CA ASN A 39 -3.93 9.07 -13.97
C ASN A 39 -3.16 10.39 -13.92
N SER A 40 -2.36 10.61 -12.88
CA SER A 40 -1.48 11.79 -12.76
C SER A 40 -0.44 11.84 -13.87
N VAL A 41 -0.02 10.67 -14.37
CA VAL A 41 0.81 10.51 -15.56
C VAL A 41 0.32 9.31 -16.35
N GLN A 42 0.46 9.38 -17.68
CA GLN A 42 0.14 8.30 -18.60
C GLN A 42 1.39 7.98 -19.42
N PHE A 43 2.24 7.08 -18.91
CA PHE A 43 3.52 6.74 -19.55
C PHE A 43 3.48 5.38 -20.25
N SER A 44 4.40 5.15 -21.18
CA SER A 44 4.56 3.85 -21.85
C SER A 44 4.97 2.74 -20.88
N ASN A 45 5.85 3.07 -19.92
CA ASN A 45 6.45 2.19 -18.92
C ASN A 45 7.04 3.07 -17.80
N HIS A 46 7.46 2.46 -16.69
CA HIS A 46 8.08 3.22 -15.60
C HIS A 46 9.41 3.84 -16.04
N THR A 47 9.85 4.88 -15.32
CA THR A 47 11.02 5.72 -15.64
C THR A 47 12.37 5.02 -15.44
N GLY A 48 12.39 3.79 -14.92
CA GLY A 48 13.60 2.98 -14.78
C GLY A 48 14.06 2.31 -16.08
N TYR A 49 13.24 2.37 -17.15
CA TYR A 49 13.66 1.95 -18.48
C TYR A 49 14.50 3.04 -19.17
N ALA A 50 15.40 2.63 -20.07
CA ALA A 50 16.21 3.55 -20.87
C ALA A 50 15.38 4.53 -21.73
N HIS A 51 14.19 4.12 -22.16
CA HIS A 51 13.27 4.95 -22.92
C HIS A 51 11.87 4.88 -22.32
N TRP A 52 11.23 6.03 -22.23
CA TRP A 52 9.82 6.16 -21.88
C TRP A 52 9.26 7.42 -22.56
N LYS A 53 7.95 7.43 -22.80
CA LYS A 53 7.21 8.56 -23.37
C LYS A 53 5.84 8.63 -22.71
N GLY A 54 5.20 9.80 -22.74
CA GLY A 54 3.81 9.96 -22.34
C GLY A 54 3.52 11.34 -21.77
N GLN A 55 2.31 11.50 -21.21
CA GLN A 55 1.80 12.78 -20.71
C GLN A 55 1.84 12.86 -19.19
N VAL A 56 1.95 14.10 -18.68
CA VAL A 56 1.70 14.46 -17.28
C VAL A 56 0.38 15.23 -17.26
N LEU A 57 -0.56 14.80 -16.42
CA LEU A 57 -1.85 15.44 -16.26
C LEU A 57 -1.67 16.70 -15.40
N ASN A 58 -2.03 17.86 -15.93
CA ASN A 58 -1.91 19.13 -15.19
C ASN A 58 -3.17 19.42 -14.33
N SER A 59 -3.13 20.52 -13.58
CA SER A 59 -4.24 20.91 -12.68
C SER A 59 -5.55 21.20 -13.40
N ASP A 60 -5.49 21.84 -14.57
CA ASP A 60 -6.70 22.24 -15.32
C ASP A 60 -7.37 21.01 -15.94
N GLU A 61 -6.57 20.06 -16.41
CA GLU A 61 -7.06 18.77 -16.91
C GLU A 61 -7.68 17.93 -15.77
N LEU A 62 -7.05 17.90 -14.59
CA LEU A 62 -7.63 17.27 -13.40
C LEU A 62 -8.96 17.95 -13.00
N HIS A 63 -9.00 19.29 -13.02
CA HIS A 63 -10.22 20.06 -12.76
C HIS A 63 -11.33 19.66 -13.73
N ALA A 64 -11.05 19.64 -15.04
CA ALA A 64 -12.03 19.30 -16.06
C ALA A 64 -12.63 17.89 -15.86
N LEU A 65 -11.79 16.91 -15.51
CA LEU A 65 -12.27 15.55 -15.20
C LEU A 65 -13.16 15.54 -13.96
N TYR A 66 -12.72 16.17 -12.88
CA TYR A 66 -13.48 16.21 -11.62
C TYR A 66 -14.79 16.99 -11.76
N GLU A 67 -14.77 18.12 -12.48
CA GLU A 67 -15.97 18.88 -12.85
C GLU A 67 -16.95 18.01 -13.64
N GLY A 68 -16.48 17.22 -14.60
CA GLY A 68 -17.29 16.25 -15.32
C GLY A 68 -18.01 15.26 -14.39
N LEU A 69 -17.32 14.75 -13.37
CA LEU A 69 -17.93 13.87 -12.35
C LEU A 69 -18.99 14.61 -11.53
N LYS A 70 -18.73 15.86 -11.15
CA LYS A 70 -19.66 16.72 -10.41
C LYS A 70 -20.92 17.04 -11.19
N LEU A 71 -20.78 17.42 -12.46
CA LEU A 71 -21.89 17.73 -13.36
C LEU A 71 -22.84 16.54 -13.55
N ASN A 72 -22.29 15.32 -13.48
CA ASN A 72 -23.07 14.09 -13.55
C ASN A 72 -23.50 13.56 -12.17
N ASN A 73 -23.17 14.25 -11.07
CA ASN A 73 -23.47 13.83 -9.70
C ASN A 73 -22.96 12.40 -9.36
N VAL A 74 -21.82 12.03 -9.95
CA VAL A 74 -21.15 10.72 -9.74
C VAL A 74 -19.86 10.86 -8.93
N ASN A 75 -19.61 12.02 -8.33
CA ASN A 75 -18.45 12.32 -7.50
C ASN A 75 -18.62 11.87 -6.02
N LYS A 76 -19.32 10.76 -5.76
CA LYS A 76 -19.59 10.24 -4.41
C LYS A 76 -18.61 9.13 -4.07
N TYR A 77 -17.76 9.38 -3.08
CA TYR A 77 -16.66 8.48 -2.71
C TYR A 77 -16.63 8.20 -1.21
N ASP A 78 -16.18 7.00 -0.86
CA ASP A 78 -15.88 6.60 0.52
C ASP A 78 -14.38 6.75 0.80
N TYR A 79 -13.56 6.64 -0.24
CA TYR A 79 -12.12 6.72 -0.15
C TYR A 79 -11.52 7.58 -1.26
N VAL A 80 -10.43 8.27 -0.92
CA VAL A 80 -9.48 8.81 -1.89
C VAL A 80 -8.14 8.13 -1.66
N LEU A 81 -7.50 7.67 -2.73
CA LEU A 81 -6.14 7.12 -2.69
C LEU A 81 -5.24 7.97 -3.59
N THR A 82 -4.16 8.52 -3.04
CA THR A 82 -3.17 9.26 -3.84
C THR A 82 -1.80 8.62 -3.76
N GLY A 83 -1.02 8.77 -4.82
CA GLY A 83 0.37 8.32 -4.91
C GLY A 83 1.19 9.29 -5.76
N TYR A 84 2.06 8.74 -6.62
CA TYR A 84 2.98 9.51 -7.45
C TYR A 84 2.34 10.69 -8.20
N THR A 85 2.88 11.89 -8.01
CA THR A 85 2.62 13.10 -8.80
C THR A 85 3.94 13.83 -9.08
N ARG A 86 3.96 14.68 -10.11
CA ARG A 86 5.11 15.52 -10.48
C ARG A 86 4.82 17.01 -10.46
N ASP A 87 3.56 17.39 -10.28
CA ASP A 87 3.11 18.77 -10.50
C ASP A 87 2.54 19.37 -9.22
N LYS A 88 3.04 20.54 -8.86
CA LYS A 88 2.70 21.23 -7.61
C LYS A 88 1.26 21.74 -7.63
N SER A 89 0.82 22.32 -8.74
CA SER A 89 -0.56 22.78 -8.94
C SER A 89 -1.55 21.61 -8.91
N PHE A 90 -1.19 20.48 -9.52
CA PHE A 90 -1.96 19.24 -9.47
C PHE A 90 -2.14 18.76 -8.04
N LEU A 91 -1.06 18.73 -7.24
CA LEU A 91 -1.16 18.30 -5.84
C LEU A 91 -2.02 19.25 -5.00
N ALA A 92 -1.95 20.55 -5.25
CA ALA A 92 -2.85 21.51 -4.61
C ALA A 92 -4.32 21.26 -5.00
N MET A 93 -4.59 21.00 -6.27
CA MET A 93 -5.93 20.68 -6.76
C MET A 93 -6.48 19.37 -6.15
N VAL A 94 -5.63 18.35 -5.96
CA VAL A 94 -6.01 17.13 -5.24
C VAL A 94 -6.48 17.45 -3.80
N VAL A 95 -5.80 18.36 -3.11
CA VAL A 95 -6.21 18.79 -1.75
C VAL A 95 -7.58 19.47 -1.78
N ASP A 96 -7.85 20.31 -2.78
CA ASP A 96 -9.14 20.98 -2.93
C ASP A 96 -10.26 19.97 -3.20
N ILE A 97 -10.03 18.97 -4.07
CA ILE A 97 -10.93 17.85 -4.32
C ILE A 97 -11.22 17.08 -3.02
N VAL A 98 -10.18 16.70 -2.26
CA VAL A 98 -10.34 15.95 -1.00
C VAL A 98 -11.16 16.74 0.01
N ARG A 99 -10.92 18.05 0.15
CA ARG A 99 -11.68 18.92 1.06
C ARG A 99 -13.14 18.99 0.67
N GLU A 100 -13.44 19.16 -0.62
CA GLU A 100 -14.81 19.17 -1.12
C GLU A 100 -15.50 17.82 -0.86
N LEU A 101 -14.83 16.70 -1.15
CA LEU A 101 -15.38 15.37 -0.92
C LEU A 101 -15.60 15.08 0.58
N LYS A 102 -14.72 15.55 1.47
CA LYS A 102 -14.91 15.46 2.93
C LYS A 102 -16.07 16.32 3.44
N GLN A 103 -16.35 17.47 2.82
CA GLN A 103 -17.54 18.26 3.13
C GLN A 103 -18.82 17.51 2.74
N GLN A 104 -18.80 16.77 1.62
CA GLN A 104 -19.93 15.95 1.17
C GLN A 104 -20.10 14.67 2.01
N ASN A 105 -18.98 14.05 2.40
CA ASN A 105 -18.94 12.84 3.21
C ASN A 105 -17.89 12.99 4.33
N PRO A 106 -18.28 13.41 5.55
CA PRO A 106 -17.35 13.54 6.68
C PRO A 106 -16.71 12.22 7.13
N ARG A 107 -17.19 11.07 6.65
CA ARG A 107 -16.60 9.75 6.90
C ARG A 107 -15.62 9.29 5.82
N LEU A 108 -15.42 10.10 4.78
CA LEU A 108 -14.46 9.78 3.72
C LEU A 108 -13.06 9.67 4.29
N VAL A 109 -12.37 8.58 3.91
CA VAL A 109 -11.00 8.32 4.33
C VAL A 109 -10.05 8.62 3.18
N TYR A 110 -9.13 9.56 3.40
CA TYR A 110 -8.06 9.88 2.48
C TYR A 110 -6.78 9.15 2.87
N VAL A 111 -6.35 8.23 1.99
CA VAL A 111 -5.08 7.50 2.06
C VAL A 111 -4.08 8.16 1.13
N CYS A 112 -2.99 8.70 1.69
CA CYS A 112 -1.92 9.34 0.93
C CYS A 112 -0.62 8.53 1.01
N ASP A 113 -0.14 8.07 -0.14
CA ASP A 113 1.24 7.63 -0.30
C ASP A 113 2.09 8.84 -0.75
N PRO A 114 2.93 9.43 0.12
CA PRO A 114 3.64 10.68 -0.16
C PRO A 114 4.91 10.43 -1.00
N VAL A 115 4.71 9.86 -2.19
CA VAL A 115 5.76 9.36 -3.09
C VAL A 115 6.69 10.50 -3.53
N MET A 116 7.86 10.59 -2.89
CA MET A 116 8.84 11.65 -3.15
C MET A 116 10.22 11.10 -3.48
N GLY A 117 10.62 10.00 -2.85
CA GLY A 117 12.01 9.57 -2.88
C GLY A 117 12.21 8.28 -2.11
N ASP A 118 13.40 7.71 -2.26
CA ASP A 118 13.81 6.53 -1.49
C ASP A 118 15.32 6.57 -1.25
N LYS A 119 15.82 5.70 -0.37
CA LYS A 119 17.25 5.48 -0.17
C LYS A 119 17.75 4.40 -1.13
N TRP A 120 18.70 4.74 -1.98
CA TRP A 120 19.44 3.80 -2.82
C TRP A 120 20.90 3.78 -2.39
N ASP A 121 21.44 2.59 -2.11
CA ASP A 121 22.83 2.38 -1.68
C ASP A 121 23.28 3.26 -0.47
N GLY A 122 22.34 3.60 0.41
CA GLY A 122 22.58 4.41 1.61
C GLY A 122 22.40 5.92 1.43
N GLU A 123 22.20 6.39 0.19
CA GLU A 123 21.92 7.79 -0.13
C GLU A 123 20.44 7.99 -0.47
N GLY A 124 19.79 8.96 0.19
CA GLY A 124 18.41 9.32 -0.08
C GLY A 124 18.31 10.32 -1.22
N SER A 125 17.47 10.04 -2.22
CA SER A 125 17.25 10.95 -3.35
C SER A 125 15.78 11.15 -3.63
N MET A 126 15.38 12.41 -3.83
CA MET A 126 14.08 12.74 -4.38
C MET A 126 14.09 12.48 -5.89
N TYR A 127 13.12 11.72 -6.38
CA TYR A 127 12.90 11.52 -7.81
C TYR A 127 11.72 12.35 -8.34
N VAL A 128 11.18 13.24 -7.50
CA VAL A 128 10.18 14.26 -7.83
C VAL A 128 10.75 15.66 -7.57
N PRO A 129 10.15 16.73 -8.12
CA PRO A 129 10.56 18.11 -7.82
C PRO A 129 10.54 18.43 -6.32
N GLU A 130 11.58 19.12 -5.83
CA GLU A 130 11.75 19.47 -4.40
C GLU A 130 10.63 20.38 -3.88
N ASP A 131 9.99 21.15 -4.76
CA ASP A 131 8.91 22.08 -4.42
C ASP A 131 7.58 21.40 -4.09
N LEU A 132 7.49 20.06 -4.24
CA LEU A 132 6.38 19.26 -3.75
C LEU A 132 6.41 19.04 -2.23
N LEU A 133 7.60 18.99 -1.60
CA LEU A 133 7.73 18.70 -0.18
C LEU A 133 6.96 19.71 0.71
N PRO A 134 7.05 21.04 0.50
CA PRO A 134 6.23 22.00 1.24
C PRO A 134 4.73 21.75 1.07
N VAL A 135 4.28 21.39 -0.14
CA VAL A 135 2.85 21.11 -0.40
C VAL A 135 2.40 19.85 0.35
N TYR A 136 3.19 18.78 0.33
CA TYR A 136 2.89 17.60 1.12
C TYR A 136 2.77 17.93 2.61
N ARG A 137 3.77 18.64 3.15
CA ARG A 137 3.85 18.97 4.58
C ARG A 137 2.72 19.89 5.05
N GLU A 138 2.42 20.94 4.28
CA GLU A 138 1.53 22.02 4.70
C GLU A 138 0.07 21.85 4.27
N LYS A 139 -0.17 21.07 3.19
CA LYS A 139 -1.50 20.96 2.59
C LYS A 139 -2.04 19.55 2.55
N VAL A 140 -1.21 18.55 2.20
CA VAL A 140 -1.67 17.17 1.98
C VAL A 140 -1.77 16.39 3.28
N VAL A 141 -0.68 16.29 4.04
CA VAL A 141 -0.65 15.54 5.30
C VAL A 141 -1.73 16.04 6.28
N PRO A 142 -2.00 17.36 6.43
CA PRO A 142 -3.05 17.83 7.32
C PRO A 142 -4.47 17.41 6.97
N VAL A 143 -4.75 16.98 5.73
CA VAL A 143 -6.08 16.51 5.33
C VAL A 143 -6.16 14.99 5.15
N ALA A 144 -5.02 14.28 5.22
CA ALA A 144 -4.95 12.83 5.11
C ALA A 144 -5.34 12.15 6.44
N ASP A 145 -6.03 11.03 6.34
CA ASP A 145 -6.39 10.20 7.51
C ASP A 145 -5.38 9.06 7.70
N ILE A 146 -4.84 8.56 6.59
CA ILE A 146 -3.82 7.52 6.55
C ILE A 146 -2.66 7.99 5.66
N ILE A 147 -1.42 7.87 6.14
CA ILE A 147 -0.23 8.07 5.31
C ILE A 147 0.70 6.84 5.32
N THR A 148 1.35 6.57 4.19
CA THR A 148 2.22 5.39 4.01
C THR A 148 3.66 5.73 3.59
N PRO A 149 4.36 6.68 4.24
CA PRO A 149 5.72 7.03 3.83
C PRO A 149 6.69 5.84 4.01
N ASN A 150 7.74 5.78 3.21
CA ASN A 150 8.95 5.04 3.60
C ASN A 150 9.75 5.85 4.65
N GLN A 151 10.85 5.29 5.18
CA GLN A 151 11.67 6.01 6.15
C GLN A 151 12.19 7.35 5.61
N PHE A 152 12.68 7.41 4.37
CA PHE A 152 13.23 8.64 3.79
C PHE A 152 12.16 9.74 3.71
N GLU A 153 10.97 9.40 3.25
CA GLU A 153 9.83 10.33 3.16
C GLU A 153 9.36 10.79 4.54
N ALA A 154 9.32 9.90 5.53
CA ALA A 154 9.01 10.27 6.90
C ALA A 154 10.04 11.24 7.50
N GLU A 155 11.33 11.03 7.22
CA GLU A 155 12.41 11.94 7.61
C GLU A 155 12.28 13.30 6.91
N LEU A 156 11.92 13.34 5.63
CA LEU A 156 11.69 14.57 4.88
C LEU A 156 10.50 15.37 5.42
N LEU A 157 9.36 14.71 5.65
CA LEU A 157 8.13 15.35 6.13
C LEU A 157 8.32 15.98 7.51
N THR A 158 9.06 15.31 8.39
CA THR A 158 9.25 15.74 9.79
C THR A 158 10.52 16.57 10.00
N GLY A 159 11.49 16.48 9.10
CA GLY A 159 12.83 17.05 9.28
C GLY A 159 13.66 16.34 10.36
N ARG A 160 13.26 15.14 10.79
CA ARG A 160 13.92 14.37 11.85
C ARG A 160 14.40 13.02 11.32
N ARG A 161 15.67 12.69 11.60
CA ARG A 161 16.27 11.40 11.19
C ARG A 161 15.76 10.24 12.04
N ILE A 162 15.78 9.04 11.45
CA ILE A 162 15.42 7.78 12.10
C ILE A 162 16.64 6.86 12.08
N HIS A 163 17.23 6.63 13.26
CA HIS A 163 18.32 5.71 13.49
C HIS A 163 17.96 4.61 14.49
N SER A 164 16.88 4.78 15.26
CA SER A 164 16.35 3.78 16.19
C SER A 164 14.83 3.65 16.10
N GLU A 165 14.30 2.59 16.72
CA GLU A 165 12.85 2.38 16.81
C GLU A 165 12.17 3.50 17.64
N GLU A 166 12.82 3.96 18.71
CA GLU A 166 12.33 5.06 19.53
C GLU A 166 12.21 6.37 18.73
N GLU A 167 13.20 6.64 17.87
CA GLU A 167 13.16 7.80 16.97
C GLU A 167 12.06 7.66 15.90
N ALA A 168 11.87 6.46 15.35
CA ALA A 168 10.78 6.19 14.42
C ALA A 168 9.40 6.43 15.07
N LEU A 169 9.22 5.99 16.31
CA LEU A 169 7.99 6.23 17.07
C LEU A 169 7.77 7.72 17.33
N ALA A 170 8.83 8.47 17.63
CA ALA A 170 8.74 9.92 17.81
C ALA A 170 8.43 10.64 16.50
N VAL A 171 8.96 10.18 15.36
CA VAL A 171 8.61 10.67 14.03
C VAL A 171 7.13 10.38 13.71
N MET A 172 6.61 9.19 14.03
CA MET A 172 5.18 8.90 13.88
C MET A 172 4.32 9.83 14.74
N ASP A 173 4.75 10.16 15.96
CA ASP A 173 4.03 11.12 16.80
C ASP A 173 4.01 12.53 16.21
N MET A 174 5.10 12.97 15.58
CA MET A 174 5.15 14.23 14.83
C MET A 174 4.20 14.20 13.62
N LEU A 175 4.20 13.10 12.86
CA LEU A 175 3.29 12.92 11.72
C LEU A 175 1.83 12.93 12.16
N HIS A 176 1.48 12.26 13.26
CA HIS A 176 0.13 12.34 13.83
C HIS A 176 -0.25 13.76 14.25
N ALA A 177 0.69 14.55 14.77
CA ALA A 177 0.44 15.94 15.12
C ALA A 177 0.21 16.84 13.89
N MET A 178 0.61 16.40 12.70
CA MET A 178 0.36 17.10 11.45
C MET A 178 -1.05 16.87 10.91
N GLY A 179 -1.74 15.79 11.28
CA GLY A 179 -3.08 15.46 10.74
C GLY A 179 -3.51 14.00 10.88
N PRO A 180 -2.80 13.04 10.28
CA PRO A 180 -3.30 11.68 10.11
C PRO A 180 -3.43 10.92 11.43
N ASP A 181 -4.53 10.20 11.60
CA ASP A 181 -4.72 9.29 12.71
C ASP A 181 -4.01 7.95 12.50
N THR A 182 -3.69 7.57 11.25
CA THR A 182 -2.92 6.36 10.94
C THR A 182 -1.66 6.68 10.15
N VAL A 183 -0.51 6.21 10.64
CA VAL A 183 0.80 6.34 9.98
C VAL A 183 1.41 4.97 9.86
N VAL A 184 1.82 4.58 8.66
CA VAL A 184 2.56 3.33 8.42
C VAL A 184 3.86 3.64 7.70
N ILE A 185 4.99 3.53 8.42
CA ILE A 185 6.31 3.57 7.81
C ILE A 185 6.56 2.22 7.13
N THR A 186 6.48 2.20 5.80
CA THR A 186 6.38 0.98 4.99
C THR A 186 7.67 0.17 4.94
N SER A 187 8.81 0.85 4.98
CA SER A 187 10.14 0.27 5.05
C SER A 187 11.08 1.18 5.84
N SER A 188 12.01 0.55 6.57
CA SER A 188 13.07 1.23 7.30
C SER A 188 14.37 0.43 7.24
N ASP A 189 15.48 1.14 7.38
CA ASP A 189 16.85 0.60 7.45
C ASP A 189 17.22 0.16 8.87
N LEU A 190 16.25 0.15 9.78
CA LEU A 190 16.44 -0.29 11.16
C LEU A 190 16.89 -1.76 11.18
N PRO A 191 17.86 -2.11 12.04
CA PRO A 191 18.38 -3.47 12.10
C PRO A 191 17.31 -4.44 12.61
N SER A 192 17.11 -5.53 11.88
CA SER A 192 16.27 -6.64 12.35
C SER A 192 17.10 -7.65 13.15
N PRO A 193 16.63 -8.08 14.34
CA PRO A 193 17.19 -9.22 15.09
C PRO A 193 17.26 -10.52 14.27
N ARG A 194 16.43 -10.66 13.23
CA ARG A 194 16.41 -11.83 12.35
C ARG A 194 17.44 -11.79 11.23
N GLY A 195 18.22 -10.71 11.13
CA GLY A 195 19.28 -10.53 10.14
C GLY A 195 18.96 -9.53 9.03
N LYS A 196 19.94 -9.30 8.16
CA LYS A 196 19.92 -8.26 7.12
C LYS A 196 18.87 -8.46 6.03
N ASP A 197 18.35 -9.68 5.91
CA ASP A 197 17.32 -10.08 4.94
C ASP A 197 15.91 -9.68 5.38
N TYR A 198 15.76 -8.94 6.48
CA TYR A 198 14.47 -8.44 6.94
C TYR A 198 14.44 -6.92 6.90
N LEU A 199 13.33 -6.38 6.40
CA LEU A 199 12.93 -4.97 6.54
C LEU A 199 12.05 -4.83 7.78
N ILE A 200 12.15 -3.69 8.43
CA ILE A 200 11.23 -3.31 9.51
C ILE A 200 10.19 -2.35 8.94
N ALA A 201 8.91 -2.70 9.10
CA ALA A 201 7.79 -1.81 8.90
C ALA A 201 7.15 -1.50 10.25
N LEU A 202 6.73 -0.26 10.43
CA LEU A 202 6.15 0.21 11.68
C LEU A 202 4.81 0.88 11.40
N GLY A 203 3.82 0.61 12.24
CA GLY A 203 2.49 1.22 12.12
C GLY A 203 2.05 1.83 13.44
N SER A 204 1.37 2.97 13.37
CA SER A 204 0.77 3.65 14.52
C SER A 204 -0.62 4.15 14.12
N GLN A 205 -1.64 3.80 14.91
CA GLN A 205 -3.01 4.26 14.75
C GLN A 205 -3.48 4.91 16.06
N ARG A 206 -4.00 6.12 15.97
CA ARG A 206 -4.70 6.84 17.03
C ARG A 206 -6.20 6.69 16.82
N THR A 207 -6.91 6.26 17.85
CA THR A 207 -8.38 6.16 17.84
C THR A 207 -8.92 7.07 18.92
N ARG A 208 -9.82 7.97 18.54
CA ARG A 208 -10.50 8.88 19.45
C ARG A 208 -11.82 8.27 19.89
N SER A 209 -11.97 8.08 21.19
CA SER A 209 -13.22 7.65 21.80
C SER A 209 -14.20 8.83 21.91
N PRO A 210 -15.52 8.59 22.01
CA PRO A 210 -16.51 9.65 22.20
C PRO A 210 -16.32 10.49 23.48
N ASP A 211 -15.62 9.96 24.48
CA ASP A 211 -15.27 10.65 25.73
C ASP A 211 -14.04 11.56 25.60
N GLY A 212 -13.44 11.65 24.41
CA GLY A 212 -12.25 12.45 24.12
C GLY A 212 -10.92 11.74 24.41
N SER A 213 -10.93 10.52 24.96
CA SER A 213 -9.71 9.74 25.17
C SER A 213 -9.11 9.28 23.84
N VAL A 214 -7.77 9.24 23.78
CA VAL A 214 -7.03 8.80 22.59
C VAL A 214 -6.28 7.51 22.92
N ALA A 215 -6.68 6.41 22.29
CA ALA A 215 -5.93 5.17 22.32
C ALA A 215 -4.91 5.16 21.17
N THR A 216 -3.68 4.75 21.44
CA THR A 216 -2.65 4.59 20.40
C THR A 216 -2.25 3.12 20.29
N GLN A 217 -2.51 2.50 19.14
CA GLN A 217 -2.01 1.17 18.80
C GLN A 217 -0.73 1.32 17.97
N ARG A 218 0.35 0.66 18.40
CA ARG A 218 1.61 0.60 17.66
C ARG A 218 1.95 -0.84 17.32
N ILE A 219 2.47 -1.04 16.12
CA ILE A 219 2.86 -2.35 15.61
C ILE A 219 4.24 -2.28 14.97
N ARG A 220 4.96 -3.39 15.08
CA ARG A 220 6.24 -3.62 14.42
C ARG A 220 6.14 -4.92 13.65
N MET A 221 6.55 -4.89 12.39
CA MET A 221 6.54 -6.06 11.51
C MET A 221 7.91 -6.23 10.87
N GLU A 222 8.35 -7.48 10.81
CA GLU A 222 9.56 -7.87 10.11
C GLU A 222 9.18 -8.55 8.79
N ILE A 223 9.56 -7.91 7.69
CA ILE A 223 9.20 -8.33 6.34
C ILE A 223 10.44 -8.95 5.71
N CYS A 224 10.34 -10.22 5.32
CA CYS A 224 11.41 -10.89 4.59
C CYS A 224 11.62 -10.20 3.23
N LYS A 225 12.84 -9.72 2.99
CA LYS A 225 13.26 -9.21 1.69
C LYS A 225 13.26 -10.35 0.70
N VAL A 226 12.76 -10.06 -0.50
CA VAL A 226 12.91 -10.94 -1.64
C VAL A 226 14.14 -10.50 -2.44
N ASP A 227 14.91 -11.46 -2.95
CA ASP A 227 16.10 -11.20 -3.76
C ASP A 227 15.71 -10.81 -5.21
N ALA A 228 15.02 -9.69 -5.34
CA ALA A 228 14.65 -9.05 -6.60
C ALA A 228 14.19 -7.61 -6.34
N VAL A 229 14.42 -6.73 -7.32
CA VAL A 229 13.95 -5.34 -7.28
C VAL A 229 12.62 -5.24 -8.01
N PHE A 230 11.63 -4.64 -7.34
CA PHE A 230 10.30 -4.42 -7.87
C PHE A 230 9.99 -2.92 -7.83
N VAL A 231 9.28 -2.46 -8.85
CA VAL A 231 8.61 -1.16 -8.84
C VAL A 231 7.12 -1.38 -8.58
N GLY A 232 6.45 -0.38 -8.00
CA GLY A 232 5.00 -0.42 -7.74
C GLY A 232 4.59 -1.19 -6.49
N THR A 233 5.55 -1.59 -5.66
CA THR A 233 5.28 -2.23 -4.36
C THR A 233 4.63 -1.28 -3.37
N GLY A 234 5.04 0.00 -3.35
CA GLY A 234 4.40 1.04 -2.55
C GLY A 234 2.92 1.24 -2.94
N ASP A 235 2.65 1.35 -4.25
CA ASP A 235 1.29 1.50 -4.78
C ASP A 235 0.37 0.33 -4.36
N LEU A 236 0.88 -0.91 -4.49
CA LEU A 236 0.17 -2.11 -4.04
C LEU A 236 0.00 -2.11 -2.51
N PHE A 237 1.01 -1.71 -1.75
CA PHE A 237 0.95 -1.64 -0.30
C PHE A 237 -0.15 -0.67 0.16
N ALA A 238 -0.18 0.55 -0.39
CA ALA A 238 -1.18 1.56 -0.05
C ALA A 238 -2.61 1.09 -0.37
N ALA A 239 -2.81 0.48 -1.54
CA ALA A 239 -4.09 -0.10 -1.95
C ALA A 239 -4.55 -1.23 -1.02
N MET A 240 -3.65 -2.15 -0.67
CA MET A 240 -3.95 -3.26 0.24
C MET A 240 -4.21 -2.77 1.67
N LEU A 241 -3.44 -1.77 2.15
CA LEU A 241 -3.66 -1.17 3.46
C LEU A 241 -5.01 -0.47 3.55
N LEU A 242 -5.40 0.29 2.52
CA LEU A 242 -6.74 0.89 2.41
C LEU A 242 -7.82 -0.18 2.56
N ALA A 243 -7.76 -1.24 1.77
CA ALA A 243 -8.76 -2.29 1.79
C ALA A 243 -8.83 -3.03 3.14
N TRP A 244 -7.69 -3.31 3.76
CA TRP A 244 -7.66 -4.05 5.02
C TRP A 244 -7.95 -3.19 6.25
N THR A 245 -7.64 -1.90 6.23
CA THR A 245 -8.08 -0.96 7.28
C THR A 245 -9.59 -0.72 7.19
N HIS A 246 -10.17 -0.69 5.99
CA HIS A 246 -11.64 -0.72 5.83
C HIS A 246 -12.27 -1.98 6.46
N LYS A 247 -11.72 -3.17 6.18
CA LYS A 247 -12.24 -4.43 6.73
C LYS A 247 -11.95 -4.64 8.22
N HIS A 248 -10.95 -3.94 8.75
CA HIS A 248 -10.49 -4.03 10.14
C HIS A 248 -10.20 -2.65 10.74
N PRO A 249 -11.22 -1.78 10.89
CA PRO A 249 -11.03 -0.35 11.19
C PRO A 249 -10.34 -0.08 12.54
N ASN A 250 -10.56 -0.95 13.52
CA ASN A 250 -10.01 -0.82 14.89
C ASN A 250 -8.88 -1.82 15.16
N ASN A 251 -8.25 -2.38 14.12
CA ASN A 251 -7.21 -3.38 14.27
C ASN A 251 -6.12 -3.21 13.20
N LEU A 252 -5.31 -2.17 13.35
CA LEU A 252 -4.18 -1.88 12.48
C LEU A 252 -3.23 -3.08 12.36
N LYS A 253 -3.03 -3.83 13.45
CA LYS A 253 -2.21 -5.05 13.44
C LYS A 253 -2.66 -6.03 12.36
N VAL A 254 -3.93 -6.42 12.38
CA VAL A 254 -4.47 -7.38 11.40
C VAL A 254 -4.46 -6.77 9.99
N ALA A 255 -4.76 -5.48 9.86
CA ALA A 255 -4.76 -4.80 8.57
C ALA A 255 -3.37 -4.84 7.92
N CYS A 256 -2.33 -4.51 8.67
CA CYS A 256 -0.96 -4.53 8.19
C CYS A 256 -0.42 -5.94 7.96
N GLU A 257 -0.74 -6.91 8.84
CA GLU A 257 -0.35 -8.32 8.63
C GLU A 257 -0.93 -8.88 7.32
N LYS A 258 -2.19 -8.57 7.02
CA LYS A 258 -2.84 -8.99 5.76
C LYS A 258 -2.26 -8.25 4.56
N THR A 259 -1.93 -6.97 4.70
CA THR A 259 -1.26 -6.16 3.67
C THR A 259 0.10 -6.77 3.31
N VAL A 260 0.97 -6.96 4.31
CA VAL A 260 2.31 -7.55 4.13
C VAL A 260 2.22 -8.98 3.60
N SER A 261 1.26 -9.78 4.09
CA SER A 261 1.06 -11.14 3.60
C SER A 261 0.68 -11.16 2.11
N ALA A 262 -0.27 -10.32 1.69
CA ALA A 262 -0.66 -10.22 0.28
C ALA A 262 0.51 -9.78 -0.61
N MET A 263 1.25 -8.74 -0.18
CA MET A 263 2.47 -8.28 -0.84
C MET A 263 3.46 -9.43 -1.05
N HIS A 264 3.78 -10.16 0.02
CA HIS A 264 4.76 -11.25 -0.05
C HIS A 264 4.31 -12.39 -0.97
N HIS A 265 3.02 -12.74 -1.00
CA HIS A 265 2.49 -13.74 -1.93
C HIS A 265 2.57 -13.27 -3.39
N VAL A 266 2.20 -12.01 -3.67
CA VAL A 266 2.29 -11.42 -5.01
C VAL A 266 3.76 -11.40 -5.49
N LEU A 267 4.69 -10.96 -4.65
CA LEU A 267 6.11 -10.91 -4.99
C LEU A 267 6.68 -12.31 -5.23
N ARG A 268 6.43 -13.27 -4.34
CA ARG A 268 6.92 -14.66 -4.52
C ARG A 268 6.35 -15.31 -5.78
N ARG A 269 5.06 -15.14 -6.06
CA ARG A 269 4.44 -15.66 -7.29
C ARG A 269 5.05 -15.03 -8.53
N THR A 270 5.27 -13.72 -8.50
CA THR A 270 5.93 -12.98 -9.58
C THR A 270 7.35 -13.51 -9.84
N ILE A 271 8.14 -13.78 -8.79
CA ILE A 271 9.48 -14.40 -8.89
C ILE A 271 9.40 -15.81 -9.49
N GLN A 272 8.47 -16.64 -9.02
CA GLN A 272 8.29 -18.00 -9.52
C GLN A 272 7.91 -18.02 -11.01
N CYS A 273 7.00 -17.13 -11.42
CA CYS A 273 6.64 -16.95 -12.83
C CYS A 273 7.84 -16.50 -13.66
N ALA A 274 8.63 -15.53 -13.17
CA ALA A 274 9.82 -15.07 -13.88
C ALA A 274 10.91 -16.14 -14.03
N LYS A 275 11.06 -17.01 -13.02
CA LYS A 275 11.99 -18.16 -13.05
C LYS A 275 11.45 -19.35 -13.87
N GLY A 276 10.30 -19.21 -14.53
CA GLY A 276 9.70 -20.25 -15.37
C GLY A 276 9.13 -21.45 -14.61
N THR A 277 8.92 -21.34 -13.28
CA THR A 277 8.43 -22.44 -12.43
C THR A 277 6.90 -22.55 -12.40
N LEU A 278 6.19 -21.54 -12.91
CA LEU A 278 4.72 -21.51 -13.11
C LEU A 278 4.44 -21.10 -14.57
N TRP A 279 3.56 -21.84 -15.25
CA TRP A 279 3.18 -21.75 -16.67
C TRP A 279 3.08 -20.29 -17.25
N PRO A 280 3.48 -20.06 -18.52
CA PRO A 280 3.71 -18.73 -19.09
C PRO A 280 2.40 -17.99 -19.40
N GLY A 281 1.89 -17.24 -18.43
CA GLY A 281 0.72 -16.38 -18.63
C GLY A 281 0.86 -14.95 -18.13
N TRP A 282 1.89 -14.63 -17.35
CA TRP A 282 2.02 -13.33 -16.67
C TRP A 282 3.49 -12.88 -16.71
N TRP A 283 3.81 -11.96 -17.62
CA TRP A 283 5.18 -11.41 -17.74
C TRP A 283 5.20 -9.91 -17.48
N GLY A 284 5.98 -9.51 -16.46
CA GLY A 284 6.52 -8.16 -16.34
C GLY A 284 6.66 -7.66 -14.91
N ALA A 285 7.58 -8.21 -14.09
CA ALA A 285 7.98 -7.58 -12.83
C ALA A 285 9.28 -8.12 -12.19
N VAL A 286 10.17 -8.85 -12.88
CA VAL A 286 11.43 -9.30 -12.24
C VAL A 286 12.62 -8.88 -13.09
N TRP A 287 13.49 -8.08 -12.48
CA TRP A 287 14.80 -7.72 -13.02
C TRP A 287 15.90 -8.52 -12.29
N PRO A 288 16.75 -9.28 -13.00
CA PRO A 288 17.93 -9.89 -12.38
C PRO A 288 18.96 -8.82 -12.00
N ARG A 289 19.61 -8.97 -10.84
CA ARG A 289 20.85 -8.21 -10.54
C ARG A 289 21.96 -8.70 -11.46
N GLU A 290 22.36 -7.91 -12.46
CA GLU A 290 23.69 -8.05 -13.05
C GLU A 290 24.67 -7.11 -12.33
N PRO A 291 25.84 -7.59 -11.89
CA PRO A 291 26.88 -6.71 -11.36
C PRO A 291 27.50 -5.90 -12.50
N ALA A 292 27.64 -4.59 -12.29
CA ALA A 292 28.31 -3.70 -13.21
C ALA A 292 29.80 -4.07 -13.32
N HIS A 293 30.17 -4.78 -14.39
CA HIS A 293 31.58 -4.95 -14.76
C HIS A 293 32.05 -3.75 -15.59
N GLY A 294 33.17 -3.18 -15.14
CA GLY A 294 33.69 -1.89 -15.52
C GLY A 294 33.96 -1.72 -17.01
N SER A 295 33.63 -0.52 -17.48
CA SER A 295 34.04 0.01 -18.77
C SER A 295 35.57 0.18 -18.83
N ARG A 296 36.24 -0.65 -19.63
CA ARG A 296 37.51 -0.28 -20.28
C ARG A 296 37.29 -0.21 -21.79
N ARG A 297 37.87 0.83 -22.39
CA ARG A 297 37.64 1.31 -23.75
C ARG A 297 38.83 0.91 -24.65
N LEU A 298 38.52 0.73 -25.95
CA LEU A 298 39.37 0.81 -27.18
C LEU A 298 40.07 -0.48 -27.68
N PRO A 299 40.47 -0.57 -28.98
CA PRO A 299 39.71 -0.38 -30.22
C PRO A 299 40.03 -1.47 -31.31
N GLY A 300 39.28 -1.55 -32.42
CA GLY A 300 39.78 -2.13 -33.69
C GLY A 300 38.91 -3.19 -34.38
N LEU A 301 38.85 -3.08 -35.72
CA LEU A 301 38.03 -3.81 -36.69
C LEU A 301 38.19 -5.34 -36.70
N GLY A 302 37.12 -6.04 -37.09
CA GLY A 302 37.16 -7.41 -37.61
C GLY A 302 35.78 -7.95 -38.00
N LEU A 303 35.51 -8.01 -39.31
CA LEU A 303 34.35 -8.65 -39.94
C LEU A 303 34.30 -10.17 -39.66
N GLY A 304 33.09 -10.75 -39.51
CA GLY A 304 32.89 -12.19 -39.72
C GLY A 304 31.68 -12.88 -39.07
N LEU A 305 30.53 -12.82 -39.77
CA LEU A 305 29.57 -13.92 -40.05
C LEU A 305 28.71 -14.61 -38.94
N GLY A 306 27.38 -14.57 -39.17
CA GLY A 306 26.37 -15.62 -38.88
C GLY A 306 25.51 -15.39 -37.63
N LEU A 307 24.18 -15.29 -37.63
CA LEU A 307 23.11 -15.58 -38.60
C LEU A 307 21.86 -14.68 -38.29
N PRO A 308 21.03 -14.32 -39.29
CA PRO A 308 19.73 -13.67 -39.09
C PRO A 308 18.54 -14.62 -39.34
N ARG A 309 17.34 -14.16 -38.90
CA ARG A 309 15.96 -14.64 -39.20
C ARG A 309 15.47 -15.80 -38.30
N ARG A 310 14.23 -15.82 -37.81
CA ARG A 310 12.89 -15.53 -38.41
C ARG A 310 11.96 -15.04 -37.29
N GLY A 311 10.87 -14.30 -37.48
CA GLY A 311 10.09 -13.93 -38.65
C GLY A 311 8.68 -13.57 -38.15
N ALA A 312 8.13 -12.48 -38.65
CA ALA A 312 6.78 -12.02 -38.38
C ALA A 312 5.70 -12.94 -39.00
N ALA A 313 4.47 -12.75 -38.52
CA ALA A 313 3.18 -13.17 -39.07
C ALA A 313 2.75 -14.64 -38.90
N LEU A 314 1.68 -14.84 -38.11
CA LEU A 314 0.52 -15.59 -38.59
C LEU A 314 -0.75 -15.14 -37.84
N TRP A 315 -1.59 -14.39 -38.53
CA TRP A 315 -3.01 -14.23 -38.25
C TRP A 315 -3.72 -15.43 -38.91
N ARG A 316 -4.48 -16.22 -38.15
CA ARG A 316 -5.64 -17.06 -38.54
C ARG A 316 -5.79 -18.24 -37.56
N SER A 317 -6.76 -18.14 -36.65
CA SER A 317 -7.75 -19.18 -36.34
C SER A 317 -8.46 -18.84 -35.02
N LEU A 318 -9.59 -18.14 -35.14
CA LEU A 318 -10.65 -18.12 -34.13
C LEU A 318 -11.42 -19.44 -34.23
N PRO A 319 -11.79 -20.10 -33.12
CA PRO A 319 -12.99 -20.90 -33.07
C PRO A 319 -14.18 -19.99 -32.75
N THR A 320 -15.04 -19.83 -33.74
CA THR A 320 -16.44 -19.47 -33.57
C THR A 320 -17.12 -20.43 -32.61
N TRP A 321 -17.75 -19.92 -31.56
CA TRP A 321 -18.95 -20.54 -30.97
C TRP A 321 -20.04 -19.47 -30.91
N GLY A 322 -20.99 -19.61 -31.83
CA GLY A 322 -22.20 -18.83 -31.86
C GLY A 322 -23.22 -19.34 -30.85
N GLY A 323 -23.88 -18.37 -30.21
CA GLY A 323 -25.32 -18.31 -29.97
C GLY A 323 -25.99 -19.44 -29.18
N LEU A 324 -26.57 -19.07 -28.03
CA LEU A 324 -28.02 -19.20 -27.87
C LEU A 324 -28.55 -18.17 -26.86
N ARG A 325 -29.86 -17.91 -26.98
CA ARG A 325 -30.61 -16.70 -26.65
C ARG A 325 -30.98 -16.53 -25.17
N LEU A 326 -31.32 -15.28 -24.85
CA LEU A 326 -32.16 -14.81 -23.74
C LEU A 326 -33.54 -15.50 -23.72
N GLY A 327 -34.09 -15.76 -22.52
CA GLY A 327 -35.52 -16.02 -22.32
C GLY A 327 -35.94 -16.61 -20.96
N ALA A 328 -36.33 -15.71 -20.04
CA ALA A 328 -37.46 -15.81 -19.08
C ALA A 328 -37.55 -16.91 -17.98
N GLN A 329 -37.85 -16.45 -16.76
CA GLN A 329 -38.48 -17.22 -15.66
C GLN A 329 -39.94 -17.60 -16.00
N PRO A 330 -40.54 -18.59 -15.28
CA PRO A 330 -41.45 -18.24 -14.17
C PRO A 330 -41.41 -19.17 -12.93
N LYS A 331 -42.26 -18.80 -11.96
CA LYS A 331 -42.42 -19.11 -10.52
C LYS A 331 -42.76 -20.55 -10.06
N ALA A 332 -42.33 -20.83 -8.81
CA ALA A 332 -42.99 -21.44 -7.62
C ALA A 332 -43.77 -22.78 -7.68
N GLY A 333 -43.52 -23.64 -6.67
CA GLY A 333 -44.43 -24.72 -6.22
C GLY A 333 -43.80 -25.87 -5.40
N GLU A 334 -43.85 -25.74 -4.07
CA GLU A 334 -44.02 -26.74 -2.98
C GLU A 334 -43.44 -28.18 -3.00
N GLY A 335 -42.82 -28.56 -1.86
CA GLY A 335 -43.21 -29.76 -1.09
C GLY A 335 -42.26 -30.98 -1.04
N GLY A 336 -41.82 -31.36 0.17
CA GLY A 336 -41.66 -32.78 0.56
C GLY A 336 -40.28 -33.32 0.99
N SER A 337 -40.05 -33.34 2.31
CA SER A 337 -39.51 -34.45 3.15
C SER A 337 -38.27 -35.27 2.75
N SER A 338 -37.26 -35.23 3.65
CA SER A 338 -36.13 -36.16 3.92
C SER A 338 -36.58 -37.60 4.29
N PRO A 339 -35.70 -38.59 4.66
CA PRO A 339 -34.24 -38.56 4.85
C PRO A 339 -33.44 -39.82 4.37
N GLY A 340 -32.11 -39.74 4.43
CA GLY A 340 -31.26 -40.89 4.80
C GLY A 340 -30.02 -41.17 3.93
N GLY A 341 -28.84 -41.16 4.57
CA GLY A 341 -27.74 -42.08 4.24
C GLY A 341 -26.40 -41.48 3.79
N GLY A 342 -25.35 -41.66 4.62
CA GLY A 342 -24.02 -42.07 4.15
C GLY A 342 -22.93 -41.00 3.93
N THR A 343 -22.00 -40.93 4.88
CA THR A 343 -20.60 -40.42 4.89
C THR A 343 -19.77 -40.67 3.60
N PRO A 344 -18.64 -39.98 3.30
CA PRO A 344 -17.62 -39.50 4.26
C PRO A 344 -16.95 -38.12 3.99
N SER A 345 -16.25 -37.64 5.02
CA SER A 345 -15.40 -36.45 5.08
C SER A 345 -14.23 -36.45 4.08
N PRO A 346 -13.80 -35.27 3.59
CA PRO A 346 -12.43 -35.07 3.13
C PRO A 346 -11.60 -34.28 4.14
N LEU A 347 -10.39 -34.78 4.37
CA LEU A 347 -9.33 -34.24 5.20
C LEU A 347 -8.94 -32.80 4.78
N CYS A 348 -9.00 -31.87 5.74
CA CYS A 348 -8.31 -30.58 5.66
C CYS A 348 -6.80 -30.78 5.93
N PRO A 349 -5.89 -30.33 5.06
CA PRO A 349 -4.50 -30.19 5.44
C PRO A 349 -4.31 -28.95 6.32
N ARG A 350 -3.74 -29.17 7.51
CA ARG A 350 -3.29 -28.11 8.43
C ARG A 350 -2.18 -27.28 7.76
N PRO A 351 -2.17 -25.94 7.86
CA PRO A 351 -0.97 -25.16 7.56
C PRO A 351 0.02 -25.25 8.72
N GLU A 352 1.27 -25.52 8.36
CA GLU A 352 2.43 -25.59 9.26
C GLU A 352 2.68 -24.26 9.96
N ARG A 353 3.07 -24.37 11.24
CA ARG A 353 3.43 -23.26 12.12
C ARG A 353 4.72 -22.61 11.64
N GLY A 354 4.71 -21.30 11.46
CA GLY A 354 5.90 -20.56 11.06
C GLY A 354 5.78 -19.04 11.18
N LEU A 355 5.11 -18.53 12.22
CA LEU A 355 5.18 -17.13 12.64
C LEU A 355 5.23 -17.11 14.17
N SER A 356 6.40 -16.83 14.74
CA SER A 356 6.57 -16.65 16.19
C SER A 356 6.15 -15.23 16.57
N CYS A 357 5.26 -15.12 17.55
CA CYS A 357 4.66 -13.91 18.06
C CYS A 357 5.47 -13.40 19.27
N SER A 358 5.85 -12.13 19.32
CA SER A 358 6.28 -11.47 20.55
C SER A 358 5.11 -10.67 21.15
N GLN A 359 4.90 -10.84 22.45
CA GLN A 359 3.75 -10.33 23.19
C GLN A 359 3.78 -8.80 23.35
N GLY A 360 2.59 -8.20 23.34
CA GLY A 360 2.39 -6.79 23.66
C GLY A 360 2.75 -6.48 25.11
N TRP A 361 3.43 -5.37 25.32
CA TRP A 361 3.82 -4.89 26.64
C TRP A 361 2.73 -3.98 27.22
N ARG A 362 2.21 -4.36 28.40
CA ARG A 362 1.53 -3.45 29.33
C ARG A 362 2.59 -2.80 30.23
N ARG A 363 2.42 -1.52 30.57
CA ARG A 363 3.22 -0.83 31.60
C ARG A 363 3.07 -1.54 32.96
N PRO A 364 4.10 -1.59 33.82
CA PRO A 364 3.95 -2.11 35.18
C PRO A 364 3.21 -1.10 36.06
N GLU A 365 2.14 -1.57 36.73
CA GLU A 365 1.57 -0.91 37.89
C GLU A 365 2.51 -1.09 39.10
N ALA A 366 2.67 -0.03 39.88
CA ALA A 366 3.43 -0.03 41.11
C ALA A 366 2.74 -0.89 42.18
N GLN A 367 3.48 -1.81 42.80
CA GLN A 367 3.05 -2.48 44.03
C GLN A 367 3.64 -1.79 45.27
N PRO A 368 2.89 -1.75 46.39
CA PRO A 368 3.26 -1.02 47.59
C PRO A 368 4.26 -1.80 48.45
N GLY A 369 5.20 -1.07 49.07
CA GLY A 369 6.15 -1.62 50.05
C GLY A 369 5.49 -1.87 51.42
N PRO A 370 6.04 -2.79 52.24
CA PRO A 370 5.41 -3.25 53.47
C PRO A 370 5.65 -2.32 54.66
N ALA A 371 4.64 -2.26 55.53
CA ALA A 371 4.62 -1.56 56.80
C ALA A 371 5.63 -2.14 57.80
N GLY A 372 6.34 -1.26 58.50
CA GLY A 372 7.23 -1.57 59.62
C GLY A 372 7.13 -0.50 60.71
N ALA A 373 6.40 -0.85 61.77
CA ALA A 373 6.49 -0.43 63.18
C ALA A 373 6.90 1.03 63.50
N GLU A 374 5.88 1.85 63.81
CA GLU A 374 6.04 3.02 64.69
C GLU A 374 5.83 2.59 66.15
N ASN A 375 6.84 2.87 66.99
CA ASN A 375 6.73 2.83 68.45
C ASN A 375 6.04 4.13 68.91
N GLY A 376 4.91 4.01 69.58
CA GLY A 376 4.34 5.11 70.37
C GLY A 376 5.02 5.22 71.74
N PRO A 377 4.97 6.39 72.39
CA PRO A 377 4.94 6.49 73.83
C PRO A 377 3.51 6.70 74.35
N GLU A 378 3.22 5.97 75.42
CA GLU A 378 2.05 6.07 76.29
C GLU A 378 2.03 7.37 77.12
N GLN A 379 0.80 7.80 77.47
CA GLN A 379 0.37 8.55 78.67
C GLN A 379 0.73 10.06 78.71
N GLU A 380 -0.11 11.02 79.15
CA GLU A 380 -1.27 11.12 80.05
C GLU A 380 -2.24 12.19 79.46
N GLY A 381 -3.57 12.13 79.55
CA GLY A 381 -4.35 12.21 80.77
C GLY A 381 -4.61 13.67 81.18
N HIS A 382 -5.65 14.32 80.62
CA HIS A 382 -6.59 15.23 81.31
C HIS A 382 -7.58 15.90 80.34
#